data_AF-A0A699Z3B4-F1
#
_entry.id   AF-A0A699Z3B4-F1
#
_cell.length_a   1.000
_cell.length_b   1.000
_cell.length_c   1.000
_cell.angle_alpha   90.00
_cell.angle_beta   90.00
_cell.angle_gamma   90.00
#
_symmetry.space_group_name_H-M   'P 1'
#
loop_
_entity.id
_entity.type
_entity.pdbx_description
1 polymer ?
#
loop_
_entity_poly.entity_id
_entity_poly.type
_entity_poly.pdbx_seq_one_letter_code
_entity_poly.pdbx_strand_id
1 'polypeptide(L)'
;MLSPSTPFFFNTLYDPYREGTDFVRGYPFSLRDGVPTALSHGLWLNIPDYDAPTQMVKPRERNTRYVDCVMTVPKNTLFPMCGMNLCFDRDLIGPALYFGLMGEGQPIGRYDDMWAGWCTKVICDHLGLGCKTGLPYVWHSKASNPFVNLRKEYKGIFWQEEMIPFFQNLTLNKETTDVCELYLEMAEKVRSGLGHIDPYFTKLADGMIAWIHGWRQLNPATKA
;
A
#
# COMPACT_ATOMS: atom_id res chain seq x y z
N MET A 1 5.00 11.79 6.21
CA MET A 1 5.62 10.69 6.98
C MET A 1 5.98 11.09 8.41
N LEU A 2 6.57 12.28 8.66
CA LEU A 2 7.02 12.68 10.01
C LEU A 2 5.92 13.03 11.03
N SER A 3 4.67 13.23 10.60
CA SER A 3 3.56 13.51 11.51
C SER A 3 2.79 12.23 11.88
N PRO A 4 2.17 12.15 13.07
CA PRO A 4 1.37 11.00 13.47
C PRO A 4 0.15 10.78 12.56
N SER A 5 -0.43 9.58 12.61
CA SER A 5 -1.64 9.21 11.87
C SER A 5 -2.81 8.97 12.83
N THR A 6 -4.04 9.04 12.31
CA THR A 6 -5.30 8.86 13.06
C THR A 6 -6.14 7.71 12.48
N PRO A 7 -5.67 6.45 12.45
CA PRO A 7 -6.37 5.38 11.73
C PRO A 7 -7.60 4.85 12.46
N PHE A 8 -7.71 5.06 13.78
CA PHE A 8 -8.76 4.47 14.62
C PHE A 8 -10.04 5.29 14.71
N PHE A 9 -10.01 6.54 14.26
CA PHE A 9 -11.20 7.41 14.18
C PHE A 9 -11.03 8.35 12.99
N PHE A 10 -12.01 8.38 12.09
CA PHE A 10 -11.87 9.17 10.87
C PHE A 10 -12.05 10.67 11.17
N ASN A 11 -10.96 11.43 11.07
CA ASN A 11 -11.01 12.90 11.11
C ASN A 11 -11.57 13.40 9.77
N THR A 12 -12.74 14.05 9.81
CA THR A 12 -13.47 14.48 8.61
C THR A 12 -12.95 15.78 7.99
N LEU A 13 -11.92 16.40 8.59
CA LEU A 13 -11.22 17.58 8.08
C LEU A 13 -9.78 17.20 7.67
N TYR A 14 -9.00 18.19 7.21
CA TYR A 14 -7.59 18.05 6.88
C TYR A 14 -6.76 17.40 8.01
N ASP A 15 -5.60 16.84 7.68
CA ASP A 15 -4.65 16.26 8.65
C ASP A 15 -4.40 17.20 9.83
N PRO A 16 -4.81 16.84 11.07
CA PRO A 16 -4.81 17.73 12.23
C PRO A 16 -3.41 18.04 12.78
N TYR A 17 -2.37 17.38 12.27
CA TYR A 17 -0.98 17.63 12.66
C TYR A 17 -0.27 18.62 11.75
N ARG A 18 -0.98 19.25 10.82
CA ARG A 18 -0.43 20.34 10.01
C ARG A 18 -0.53 21.66 10.77
N GLU A 19 0.42 22.55 10.51
CA GLU A 19 0.39 23.90 11.07
C GLU A 19 -0.94 24.60 10.75
N GLY A 20 -1.56 25.19 11.78
CA GLY A 20 -2.84 25.89 11.64
C GLY A 20 -4.08 24.99 11.56
N THR A 21 -3.96 23.68 11.79
CA THR A 21 -5.10 22.74 11.81
C THR A 21 -5.35 22.17 13.21
N ASP A 22 -6.56 21.67 13.46
CA ASP A 22 -6.95 21.03 14.71
C ASP A 22 -7.96 19.90 14.43
N PHE A 23 -8.19 19.06 15.42
CA PHE A 23 -9.18 17.98 15.40
C PHE A 23 -10.60 18.53 15.37
N VAL A 24 -11.46 17.90 14.56
CA VAL A 24 -12.88 18.27 14.48
C VAL A 24 -13.62 18.00 15.80
N ARG A 25 -14.70 18.75 16.03
CA ARG A 25 -15.65 18.47 17.12
C ARG A 25 -16.14 17.03 17.01
N GLY A 26 -16.09 16.30 18.13
CA GLY A 26 -16.50 14.90 18.21
C GLY A 26 -15.35 13.92 18.05
N TYR A 27 -14.16 14.36 17.64
CA TYR A 27 -12.96 13.53 17.68
C TYR A 27 -12.50 13.32 19.14
N PRO A 28 -12.40 12.07 19.64
CA PRO A 28 -12.05 11.80 21.03
C PRO A 28 -10.68 12.35 21.43
N PHE A 29 -10.60 13.07 22.56
CA PHE A 29 -9.34 13.61 23.07
C PHE A 29 -8.28 12.52 23.33
N SER A 30 -8.70 11.34 23.79
CA SER A 30 -7.83 10.19 24.05
C SER A 30 -7.16 9.60 22.80
N LEU A 31 -7.58 10.00 21.59
CA LEU A 31 -7.03 9.50 20.33
C LEU A 31 -6.24 10.57 19.56
N ARG A 32 -6.00 11.75 20.16
CA ARG A 32 -5.37 12.90 19.48
C ARG A 32 -3.85 12.82 19.37
N ASP A 33 -3.19 11.98 20.17
CA ASP A 33 -1.75 11.74 20.03
C ASP A 33 -1.42 10.93 18.77
N GLY A 34 -2.41 10.23 18.23
CA GLY A 34 -2.26 9.41 17.03
C GLY A 34 -1.33 8.22 17.20
N VAL A 35 -0.83 7.73 16.08
CA VAL A 35 0.14 6.62 16.01
C VAL A 35 1.26 6.94 15.03
N PRO A 36 2.43 6.27 15.11
CA PRO A 36 3.47 6.42 14.12
C PRO A 36 2.98 6.14 12.70
N THR A 37 3.41 6.97 11.74
CA THR A 37 3.09 6.79 10.32
C THR A 37 4.17 5.93 9.66
N ALA A 38 3.84 4.70 9.31
CA ALA A 38 4.76 3.78 8.67
C ALA A 38 4.88 4.01 7.16
N LEU A 39 3.81 4.52 6.52
CA LEU A 39 3.76 4.67 5.06
C LEU A 39 3.01 5.96 4.67
N SER A 40 3.50 6.63 3.65
CA SER A 40 2.91 7.85 3.08
C SER A 40 2.93 7.75 1.56
N HIS A 41 1.75 7.77 0.96
CA HIS A 41 1.53 7.74 -0.48
C HIS A 41 1.13 9.14 -0.99
N GLY A 42 1.89 9.68 -1.94
CA GLY A 42 1.59 10.97 -2.55
C GLY A 42 0.78 10.86 -3.84
N LEU A 43 0.19 11.97 -4.28
CA LEU A 43 -0.69 12.01 -5.44
C LEU A 43 0.01 12.52 -6.71
N TRP A 44 -0.68 12.47 -7.84
CA TRP A 44 -0.13 12.83 -9.16
C TRP A 44 -0.89 14.01 -9.78
N LEU A 45 -0.14 14.96 -10.34
CA LEU A 45 -0.66 15.97 -11.28
C LEU A 45 -0.34 15.55 -12.73
N ASN A 46 -0.99 16.22 -13.67
CA ASN A 46 -0.91 15.96 -15.11
C ASN A 46 -1.56 14.64 -15.51
N ILE A 47 -0.82 13.54 -15.73
CA ILE A 47 -1.45 12.26 -16.10
C ILE A 47 -1.91 11.55 -14.82
N PRO A 48 -3.23 11.38 -14.58
CA PRO A 48 -3.73 10.69 -13.40
C PRO A 48 -3.37 9.20 -13.41
N ASP A 49 -3.26 8.62 -12.22
CA ASP A 49 -3.01 7.18 -12.03
C ASP A 49 -4.31 6.39 -12.19
N TYR A 50 -4.78 6.30 -13.43
CA TYR A 50 -5.95 5.52 -13.80
C TYR A 50 -5.53 4.15 -14.33
N ASP A 51 -6.44 3.19 -14.17
CA ASP A 51 -6.39 1.93 -14.91
C ASP A 51 -6.39 2.19 -16.43
N ALA A 52 -5.81 1.27 -17.18
CA ALA A 52 -5.69 1.37 -18.63
C ALA A 52 -7.04 1.52 -19.34
N PRO A 53 -8.12 0.80 -19.00
CA PRO A 53 -9.47 1.06 -19.53
C PRO A 53 -9.91 2.52 -19.41
N THR A 54 -9.83 3.10 -18.22
CA THR A 54 -10.19 4.49 -17.97
C THR A 54 -9.29 5.44 -18.76
N GLN A 55 -7.97 5.18 -18.81
CA GLN A 55 -7.03 5.98 -19.60
C GLN A 55 -7.32 5.92 -21.11
N MET A 56 -7.77 4.78 -21.64
CA MET A 56 -8.14 4.63 -23.06
C MET A 56 -9.34 5.49 -23.45
N VAL A 57 -10.35 5.60 -22.57
CA VAL A 57 -11.56 6.40 -22.86
C VAL A 57 -11.37 7.88 -22.52
N LYS A 58 -10.32 8.23 -21.77
CA LYS A 58 -9.99 9.62 -21.40
C LYS A 58 -8.53 10.03 -21.68
N PRO A 59 -8.02 9.87 -22.92
CA PRO A 59 -6.59 9.99 -23.23
C PRO A 59 -6.03 11.42 -23.06
N ARG A 60 -6.91 12.42 -23.13
CA ARG A 60 -6.56 13.84 -22.98
C ARG A 60 -6.82 14.39 -21.58
N GLU A 61 -7.43 13.61 -20.68
CA GLU A 61 -7.70 14.09 -19.33
C GLU A 61 -6.39 14.35 -18.59
N ARG A 62 -6.38 15.43 -17.82
CA ARG A 62 -5.27 15.81 -16.96
C ARG A 62 -5.78 16.15 -15.57
N ASN A 63 -5.09 15.64 -14.55
CA ASN A 63 -5.31 16.09 -13.19
C ASN A 63 -4.61 17.43 -12.97
N THR A 64 -5.40 18.51 -13.04
CA THR A 64 -4.98 19.88 -12.70
C THR A 64 -5.49 20.31 -11.32
N ARG A 65 -6.19 19.42 -10.61
CA ARG A 65 -6.79 19.70 -9.30
C ARG A 65 -5.76 19.40 -8.22
N TYR A 66 -5.06 20.44 -7.79
CA TYR A 66 -4.27 20.39 -6.58
C TYR A 66 -5.18 20.52 -5.37
N VAL A 67 -5.26 19.46 -4.56
CA VAL A 67 -5.94 19.50 -3.27
C VAL A 67 -4.89 19.53 -2.18
N ASP A 68 -4.85 20.64 -1.42
CA ASP A 68 -3.94 20.83 -0.29
C ASP A 68 -4.38 20.00 0.93
N CYS A 69 -4.34 18.68 0.81
CA CYS A 69 -4.74 17.78 1.88
C CYS A 69 -3.75 16.63 2.08
N VAL A 70 -3.65 16.21 3.33
CA VAL A 70 -3.12 14.91 3.74
C VAL A 70 -4.24 14.26 4.54
N MET A 71 -4.42 12.96 4.37
CA MET A 71 -5.43 12.18 5.08
C MET A 71 -4.82 10.87 5.56
N THR A 72 -5.24 10.42 6.74
CA THR A 72 -4.92 9.07 7.20
C THR A 72 -5.88 8.08 6.55
N VAL A 73 -5.35 6.99 5.99
CA VAL A 73 -6.16 5.86 5.53
C VAL A 73 -6.69 5.12 6.77
N PRO A 74 -8.02 4.98 6.94
CA PRO A 74 -8.58 4.34 8.14
C PRO A 74 -8.10 2.91 8.34
N LYS A 75 -8.10 2.46 9.60
CA LYS A 75 -7.86 1.05 9.93
C LYS A 75 -8.87 0.14 9.22
N ASN A 76 -8.44 -1.04 8.79
CA ASN A 76 -9.22 -2.04 8.06
C ASN A 76 -9.77 -1.55 6.71
N THR A 77 -9.14 -0.53 6.13
CA THR A 77 -9.47 -0.01 4.79
C THR A 77 -8.24 -0.15 3.90
N LEU A 78 -8.38 -0.87 2.79
CA LEU A 78 -7.36 -0.96 1.75
C LEU A 78 -7.38 0.29 0.88
N PHE A 79 -6.28 0.55 0.19
CA PHE A 79 -6.15 1.68 -0.74
C PHE A 79 -5.29 1.27 -1.95
N PRO A 80 -5.49 1.88 -3.13
CA PRO A 80 -4.59 1.69 -4.27
C PRO A 80 -3.33 2.51 -4.04
N MET A 81 -2.25 1.84 -3.66
CA MET A 81 -0.95 2.49 -3.44
C MET A 81 -0.18 2.57 -4.75
N CYS A 82 0.25 3.78 -5.12
CA CYS A 82 1.20 3.98 -6.19
C CYS A 82 2.66 3.94 -5.71
N GLY A 83 3.49 3.15 -6.38
CA GLY A 83 4.92 3.04 -6.07
C GLY A 83 5.79 4.25 -6.47
N MET A 84 5.31 5.13 -7.38
CA MET A 84 6.13 6.23 -7.91
C MET A 84 6.23 7.45 -7.00
N ASN A 85 5.30 7.60 -6.05
CA ASN A 85 5.29 8.69 -5.08
C ASN A 85 5.05 8.11 -3.68
N LEU A 86 6.05 7.36 -3.20
CA LEU A 86 5.95 6.59 -1.98
C LEU A 86 7.09 6.95 -1.02
N CYS A 87 6.75 7.09 0.25
CA CYS A 87 7.69 7.21 1.35
C CYS A 87 7.27 6.24 2.46
N PHE A 88 8.21 5.50 3.02
CA PHE A 88 7.95 4.56 4.11
C PHE A 88 9.08 4.59 5.13
N ASP A 89 8.75 4.21 6.35
CA ASP A 89 9.71 4.01 7.42
C ASP A 89 10.28 2.59 7.33
N ARG A 90 11.58 2.51 7.07
CA ARG A 90 12.29 1.24 6.87
C ARG A 90 12.23 0.35 8.12
N ASP A 91 12.30 0.94 9.30
CA ASP A 91 12.38 0.21 10.56
C ASP A 91 10.99 -0.27 10.99
N LEU A 92 9.95 0.52 10.73
CA LEU A 92 8.58 0.16 11.09
C LEU A 92 7.95 -0.86 10.14
N ILE A 93 8.22 -0.79 8.83
CA ILE A 93 7.47 -1.58 7.84
C ILE A 93 8.31 -2.11 6.67
N GLY A 94 9.61 -1.79 6.60
CA GLY A 94 10.50 -2.16 5.49
C GLY A 94 10.44 -3.62 5.02
N PRO A 95 10.41 -4.64 5.90
CA PRO A 95 10.32 -6.03 5.46
C PRO A 95 9.05 -6.35 4.66
N ALA A 96 7.97 -5.58 4.85
CA ALA A 96 6.72 -5.77 4.12
C ALA A 96 6.65 -5.02 2.77
N LEU A 97 7.62 -4.16 2.46
CA LEU A 97 7.69 -3.39 1.20
C LEU A 97 8.29 -4.24 0.08
N TYR A 98 7.55 -5.26 -0.36
CA TYR A 98 7.91 -6.09 -1.51
C TYR A 98 6.83 -6.05 -2.59
N PHE A 99 7.23 -5.62 -3.78
CA PHE A 99 6.38 -5.40 -4.96
C PHE A 99 6.09 -6.70 -5.73
N GLY A 100 6.35 -7.85 -5.11
CA GLY A 100 6.15 -9.15 -5.72
C GLY A 100 7.15 -9.49 -6.81
N LEU A 101 6.88 -10.59 -7.50
CA LEU A 101 7.72 -11.06 -8.59
C LEU A 101 7.42 -10.24 -9.85
N MET A 102 8.32 -9.30 -10.13
CA MET A 102 8.24 -8.42 -11.30
C MET A 102 9.18 -8.87 -12.42
N GLY A 103 9.01 -8.28 -13.61
CA GLY A 103 9.88 -8.48 -14.76
C GLY A 103 9.21 -9.20 -15.93
N GLU A 104 10.01 -9.50 -16.94
CA GLU A 104 9.52 -10.14 -18.16
C GLU A 104 8.87 -11.51 -17.85
N GLY A 105 7.68 -11.73 -18.43
CA GLY A 105 6.90 -12.95 -18.20
C GLY A 105 6.17 -13.03 -16.86
N GLN A 106 6.31 -12.06 -15.95
CA GLN A 106 5.53 -12.06 -14.70
C GLN A 106 4.13 -11.47 -14.91
N PRO A 107 3.07 -12.17 -14.47
CA PRO A 107 1.70 -11.81 -14.78
C PRO A 107 1.11 -10.67 -13.94
N ILE A 108 1.74 -10.30 -12.81
CA ILE A 108 1.26 -9.21 -11.95
C ILE A 108 1.32 -7.84 -12.64
N GLY A 109 2.25 -7.66 -13.58
CA GLY A 109 2.27 -6.52 -14.48
C GLY A 109 2.35 -5.17 -13.77
N ARG A 110 1.27 -4.39 -13.82
CA ARG A 110 1.14 -3.04 -13.21
C ARG A 110 0.28 -3.06 -11.94
N TYR A 111 0.18 -4.21 -11.27
CA TYR A 111 -0.52 -4.38 -9.99
C TYR A 111 0.42 -4.60 -8.81
N ASP A 112 1.72 -4.52 -9.04
CA ASP A 112 2.80 -4.80 -8.10
C ASP A 112 2.83 -3.83 -6.90
N ASP A 113 2.56 -2.56 -7.14
CA ASP A 113 2.51 -1.53 -6.11
C ASP A 113 1.22 -1.59 -5.28
N MET A 114 0.06 -1.81 -5.91
CA MET A 114 -1.17 -2.10 -5.17
C MET A 114 -1.01 -3.33 -4.28
N TRP A 115 -0.41 -4.41 -4.79
CA TRP A 115 -0.11 -5.61 -4.00
C TRP A 115 0.73 -5.28 -2.76
N ALA A 116 1.86 -4.59 -2.95
CA ALA A 116 2.71 -4.15 -1.84
C ALA A 116 1.92 -3.25 -0.85
N GLY A 117 1.07 -2.37 -1.37
CA GLY A 117 0.21 -1.50 -0.58
C GLY A 117 -0.78 -2.26 0.29
N TRP A 118 -1.40 -3.32 -0.23
CA TRP A 118 -2.34 -4.14 0.53
C TRP A 118 -1.65 -4.98 1.60
N CYS A 119 -0.52 -5.62 1.27
CA CYS A 119 0.28 -6.36 2.26
C CYS A 119 0.73 -5.44 3.41
N THR A 120 1.32 -4.29 3.08
CA THR A 120 1.79 -3.33 4.08
C THR A 120 0.65 -2.76 4.90
N LYS A 121 -0.50 -2.46 4.29
CA LYS A 121 -1.66 -1.92 4.99
C LYS A 121 -2.19 -2.90 6.04
N VAL A 122 -2.31 -4.17 5.70
CA VAL A 122 -2.77 -5.21 6.63
C VAL A 122 -1.83 -5.33 7.83
N ILE A 123 -0.51 -5.32 7.60
CA ILE A 123 0.48 -5.37 8.70
C ILE A 123 0.47 -4.08 9.53
N CYS A 124 0.35 -2.90 8.89
CA CYS A 124 0.23 -1.64 9.62
C CYS A 124 -1.00 -1.65 10.54
N ASP A 125 -2.14 -2.11 10.04
CA ASP A 125 -3.37 -2.20 10.84
C ASP A 125 -3.25 -3.17 12.01
N HIS A 126 -2.56 -4.28 11.80
CA HIS A 126 -2.25 -5.27 12.84
C HIS A 126 -1.37 -4.68 13.94
N LEU A 127 -0.31 -3.94 13.57
CA LEU A 127 0.64 -3.33 14.50
C LEU A 127 0.16 -1.99 15.08
N GLY A 128 -0.99 -1.47 14.64
CA GLY A 128 -1.49 -0.17 15.08
C GLY A 128 -0.70 1.01 14.50
N LEU A 129 -0.09 0.83 13.33
CA LEU A 129 0.64 1.86 12.59
C LEU A 129 -0.28 2.55 11.57
N GLY A 130 0.09 3.77 11.19
CA GLY A 130 -0.67 4.58 10.25
C GLY A 130 -0.14 4.56 8.82
N CYS A 131 -1.06 4.66 7.86
CA CYS A 131 -0.77 4.97 6.47
C CYS A 131 -1.43 6.30 6.08
N LYS A 132 -0.73 7.17 5.37
CA LYS A 132 -1.27 8.45 4.87
C LYS A 132 -1.33 8.50 3.36
N THR A 133 -2.24 9.32 2.84
CA THR A 133 -2.32 9.69 1.42
C THR A 133 -2.53 11.20 1.25
N GLY A 134 -2.12 11.77 0.12
CA GLY A 134 -2.33 13.19 -0.20
C GLY A 134 -1.06 13.88 -0.72
N LEU A 135 -0.64 14.94 -0.05
CA LEU A 135 0.65 15.58 -0.34
C LEU A 135 1.85 14.64 -0.05
N PRO A 136 2.96 14.79 -0.79
CA PRO A 136 3.17 15.72 -1.90
C PRO A 136 2.57 15.23 -3.21
N TYR A 137 2.44 16.13 -4.20
CA TYR A 137 2.14 15.75 -5.58
C TYR A 137 3.41 15.65 -6.41
N VAL A 138 3.48 14.67 -7.31
CA VAL A 138 4.49 14.61 -8.39
C VAL A 138 3.88 15.01 -9.72
N TRP A 139 4.67 15.61 -10.61
CA TRP A 139 4.26 15.92 -11.98
C TRP A 139 4.52 14.73 -12.91
N HIS A 140 3.49 13.94 -13.21
CA HIS A 140 3.65 12.72 -14.01
C HIS A 140 3.51 13.01 -15.51
N SER A 141 4.60 12.84 -16.27
CA SER A 141 4.66 13.19 -17.71
C SER A 141 4.71 12.01 -18.66
N LYS A 142 4.81 10.77 -18.16
CA LYS A 142 4.92 9.58 -19.00
C LYS A 142 3.53 9.05 -19.36
N ALA A 143 3.10 9.27 -20.59
CA ALA A 143 1.96 8.56 -21.17
C ALA A 143 2.46 7.27 -21.82
N SER A 144 2.31 6.13 -21.15
CA SER A 144 2.57 4.82 -21.76
C SER A 144 1.43 4.44 -22.72
N ASN A 145 1.71 3.51 -23.64
CA ASN A 145 0.70 3.01 -24.56
C ASN A 145 -0.39 2.25 -23.78
N PRO A 146 -1.66 2.72 -23.80
CA PRO A 146 -2.69 2.15 -22.95
C PRO A 146 -3.10 0.73 -23.37
N PHE A 147 -2.92 0.33 -24.64
CA PHE A 147 -3.14 -1.05 -25.06
C PHE A 147 -2.10 -2.02 -24.48
N VAL A 148 -0.85 -1.56 -24.35
CA VAL A 148 0.21 -2.34 -23.70
C VAL A 148 -0.07 -2.43 -22.20
N ASN A 149 -0.49 -1.33 -21.57
CA ASN A 149 -0.86 -1.33 -20.16
C ASN A 149 -2.04 -2.27 -19.89
N LEU A 150 -3.09 -2.24 -20.72
CA LEU A 150 -4.24 -3.12 -20.57
C LEU A 150 -3.85 -4.60 -20.56
N ARG A 151 -2.92 -5.02 -21.44
CA ARG A 151 -2.42 -6.41 -21.42
C ARG A 151 -1.68 -6.75 -20.13
N LYS A 152 -0.95 -5.79 -19.57
CA LYS A 152 -0.22 -5.95 -18.28
C LYS A 152 -1.15 -5.94 -17.08
N GLU A 153 -2.27 -5.21 -17.17
CA GLU A 153 -3.23 -5.05 -16.08
C GLU A 153 -4.34 -6.10 -16.11
N TYR A 154 -4.62 -6.69 -17.28
CA TYR A 154 -5.74 -7.60 -17.51
C TYR A 154 -5.89 -8.63 -16.39
N LYS A 155 -4.84 -9.41 -16.08
CA LYS A 155 -4.91 -10.42 -15.01
C LYS A 155 -5.18 -9.78 -13.65
N GLY A 156 -4.49 -8.69 -13.32
CA GLY A 156 -4.69 -7.97 -12.05
C GLY A 156 -6.11 -7.46 -11.87
N ILE A 157 -6.75 -6.95 -12.92
CA ILE A 157 -8.16 -6.50 -12.91
C ILE A 157 -9.12 -7.64 -12.56
N PHE A 158 -8.86 -8.87 -13.01
CA PHE A 158 -9.69 -10.02 -12.61
C PHE A 158 -9.32 -10.53 -11.22
N TRP A 159 -8.03 -10.67 -10.93
CA TRP A 159 -7.55 -11.21 -9.67
C TRP A 159 -7.92 -10.33 -8.47
N GLN A 160 -7.99 -9.00 -8.65
CA GLN A 160 -8.32 -8.09 -7.55
C GLN A 160 -9.67 -8.40 -6.91
N GLU A 161 -10.63 -8.94 -7.68
CA GLU A 161 -11.96 -9.28 -7.18
C GLU A 161 -11.92 -10.40 -6.13
N GLU A 162 -10.85 -11.21 -6.11
CA GLU A 162 -10.58 -12.18 -5.04
C GLU A 162 -9.49 -11.69 -4.07
N MET A 163 -8.45 -10.97 -4.54
CA MET A 163 -7.39 -10.46 -3.68
C MET A 163 -7.91 -9.45 -2.65
N ILE A 164 -8.81 -8.54 -3.03
CA ILE A 164 -9.33 -7.52 -2.11
C ILE A 164 -10.13 -8.16 -0.97
N PRO A 165 -11.13 -9.04 -1.21
CA PRO A 165 -11.78 -9.78 -0.14
C PRO A 165 -10.80 -10.62 0.69
N PHE A 166 -9.80 -11.24 0.06
CA PHE A 166 -8.76 -11.98 0.76
C PHE A 166 -8.03 -11.10 1.78
N PHE A 167 -7.51 -9.94 1.38
CA PHE A 167 -6.80 -9.02 2.29
C PHE A 167 -7.72 -8.39 3.34
N GLN A 168 -8.99 -8.11 3.00
CA GLN A 168 -9.97 -7.60 3.97
C GLN A 168 -10.30 -8.61 5.07
N ASN A 169 -10.24 -9.91 4.76
CA ASN A 169 -10.53 -10.99 5.71
C ASN A 169 -9.28 -11.65 6.29
N LEU A 170 -8.08 -11.24 5.85
CA LEU A 170 -6.82 -11.80 6.33
C LEU A 170 -6.64 -11.47 7.80
N THR A 171 -6.51 -12.52 8.61
CA THR A 171 -6.19 -12.40 10.03
C THR A 171 -4.79 -12.95 10.28
N LEU A 172 -3.96 -12.18 10.98
CA LEU A 172 -2.61 -12.57 11.41
C LEU A 172 -2.63 -12.98 12.88
N ASN A 173 -1.59 -13.69 13.35
CA ASN A 173 -1.46 -14.02 14.75
C ASN A 173 -1.35 -12.75 15.61
N LYS A 174 -2.34 -12.54 16.49
CA LYS A 174 -2.48 -11.35 17.35
C LYS A 174 -1.27 -11.09 18.26
N GLU A 175 -0.52 -12.13 18.60
CA GLU A 175 0.64 -12.02 19.49
C GLU A 175 1.93 -11.67 18.73
N THR A 176 1.94 -11.83 17.41
CA THR A 176 3.12 -11.56 16.59
C THR A 176 3.24 -10.07 16.32
N THR A 177 4.38 -9.49 16.67
CA THR A 177 4.69 -8.06 16.51
C THR A 177 5.87 -7.81 15.56
N ASP A 178 6.64 -8.85 15.21
CA ASP A 178 7.75 -8.74 14.26
C ASP A 178 7.24 -8.73 12.82
N VAL A 179 7.62 -7.70 12.05
CA VAL A 179 7.15 -7.50 10.67
C VAL A 179 7.60 -8.63 9.75
N CYS A 180 8.80 -9.20 9.95
CA CYS A 180 9.27 -10.30 9.12
C CYS A 180 8.43 -11.55 9.36
N GLU A 181 8.16 -11.90 10.62
CA GLU A 181 7.29 -13.04 10.98
C GLU A 181 5.86 -12.84 10.47
N LEU A 182 5.29 -11.64 10.58
CA LEU A 182 3.97 -11.33 10.01
C LEU A 182 3.95 -11.48 8.49
N TYR A 183 5.01 -11.06 7.79
CA TYR A 183 5.09 -11.17 6.34
C TYR A 183 5.28 -12.63 5.87
N LEU A 184 6.02 -13.44 6.64
CA LEU A 184 6.13 -14.89 6.42
C LEU A 184 4.80 -15.61 6.65
N GLU A 185 4.08 -15.27 7.73
CA GLU A 185 2.73 -15.79 7.96
C GLU A 185 1.79 -15.42 6.79
N MET A 186 1.86 -14.16 6.33
CA MET A 186 1.10 -13.71 5.17
C MET A 186 1.44 -14.49 3.89
N ALA A 187 2.72 -14.83 3.66
CA ALA A 187 3.13 -15.62 2.51
C ALA A 187 2.44 -16.99 2.46
N GLU A 188 2.32 -17.67 3.60
CA GLU A 188 1.61 -18.97 3.67
C GLU A 188 0.10 -18.81 3.47
N LYS A 189 -0.50 -17.72 3.95
CA LYS A 189 -1.91 -17.39 3.67
C LYS A 189 -2.14 -17.07 2.20
N VAL A 190 -1.21 -16.36 1.55
CA VAL A 190 -1.27 -16.09 0.11
C VAL A 190 -1.17 -17.40 -0.68
N ARG A 191 -0.24 -18.28 -0.31
CA ARG A 191 -0.07 -19.59 -0.96
C ARG A 191 -1.36 -20.41 -0.92
N SER A 192 -1.98 -20.52 0.25
CA SER A 192 -3.18 -21.32 0.46
C SER A 192 -4.47 -20.65 -0.02
N GLY A 193 -4.58 -19.33 0.10
CA GLY A 193 -5.80 -18.56 -0.17
C GLY A 193 -5.92 -18.01 -1.58
N LEU A 194 -4.81 -17.84 -2.31
CA LEU A 194 -4.79 -17.30 -3.68
C LEU A 194 -4.14 -18.25 -4.70
N GLY A 195 -3.52 -19.34 -4.24
CA GLY A 195 -2.84 -20.30 -5.12
C GLY A 195 -3.75 -20.97 -6.16
N HIS A 196 -5.06 -21.01 -5.94
CA HIS A 196 -6.03 -21.53 -6.90
C HIS A 196 -6.30 -20.58 -8.08
N ILE A 197 -6.01 -19.30 -7.93
CA ILE A 197 -6.27 -18.27 -8.94
C ILE A 197 -5.28 -18.41 -10.11
N ASP A 198 -3.98 -18.54 -9.80
CA ASP A 198 -2.91 -18.71 -10.78
C ASP A 198 -1.65 -19.27 -10.07
N PRO A 199 -0.87 -20.17 -10.71
CA PRO A 199 0.38 -20.69 -10.15
C PRO A 199 1.39 -19.59 -9.73
N TYR A 200 1.25 -18.39 -10.28
CA TYR A 200 1.97 -17.20 -9.85
C TYR A 200 1.89 -16.98 -8.33
N PHE A 201 0.74 -17.14 -7.68
CA PHE A 201 0.60 -16.84 -6.24
C PHE A 201 1.37 -17.82 -5.36
N THR A 202 1.42 -19.09 -5.75
CA THR A 202 2.27 -20.09 -5.07
C THR A 202 3.75 -19.71 -5.19
N LYS A 203 4.18 -19.32 -6.39
CA LYS A 203 5.56 -18.86 -6.62
C LYS A 203 5.85 -17.53 -5.92
N LEU A 204 4.86 -16.65 -5.85
CA LEU A 204 4.96 -15.35 -5.17
C LEU A 204 5.17 -15.55 -3.67
N ALA A 205 4.47 -16.51 -3.04
CA ALA A 205 4.70 -16.87 -1.65
C ALA A 205 6.16 -17.32 -1.41
N ASP A 206 6.73 -18.15 -2.30
CA ASP A 206 8.16 -18.50 -2.25
C ASP A 206 9.05 -17.24 -2.38
N GLY A 207 8.68 -16.32 -3.27
CA GLY A 207 9.35 -15.02 -3.44
C GLY A 207 9.27 -14.14 -2.19
N MET A 208 8.14 -14.11 -1.50
CA MET A 208 7.96 -13.37 -0.24
C MET A 208 8.86 -13.94 0.86
N ILE A 209 8.99 -15.27 0.95
CA ILE A 209 9.90 -15.92 1.90
C ILE A 209 11.36 -15.58 1.56
N ALA A 210 11.73 -15.72 0.29
CA ALA A 210 13.08 -15.38 -0.19
C ALA A 210 13.42 -13.90 0.05
N TRP A 211 12.44 -13.00 -0.12
CA TRP A 211 12.58 -11.57 0.19
C TRP A 211 12.94 -11.35 1.66
N ILE A 212 12.22 -11.98 2.60
CA ILE A 212 12.52 -11.87 4.03
C ILE A 212 13.90 -12.45 4.38
N HIS A 213 14.30 -13.57 3.75
CA HIS A 213 15.66 -14.09 3.90
C HIS A 213 16.71 -13.06 3.45
N GLY A 214 16.54 -12.47 2.27
CA GLY A 214 17.44 -11.43 1.77
C GLY A 214 17.45 -10.18 2.67
N TRP A 215 16.27 -9.76 3.14
CA TRP A 215 16.13 -8.64 4.07
C TRP A 215 16.96 -8.88 5.34
N ARG A 216 16.82 -10.04 5.99
CA ARG A 216 17.56 -10.39 7.21
C ARG A 216 19.07 -10.43 7.01
N GLN A 217 19.54 -10.87 5.84
CA GLN A 217 20.97 -10.88 5.51
C GLN A 217 21.54 -9.47 5.38
N LEU A 218 20.78 -8.54 4.78
CA LEU A 218 21.19 -7.16 4.57
C LEU A 218 20.90 -6.24 5.77
N ASN A 219 20.06 -6.71 6.69
CA ASN A 219 19.61 -6.00 7.90
C ASN A 219 19.78 -6.91 9.13
N PRO A 220 21.00 -7.34 9.46
CA PRO A 220 21.22 -8.17 10.64
C PRO A 220 20.75 -7.39 11.87
N ALA A 221 20.06 -8.07 12.79
CA ALA A 221 19.67 -7.47 14.06
C ALA A 221 20.92 -6.89 14.72
N THR A 222 20.93 -5.58 14.96
CA THR A 222 21.99 -4.93 15.72
C THR A 222 22.01 -5.62 17.07
N LYS A 223 23.13 -6.28 17.42
CA LYS A 223 23.28 -6.82 18.78
C LYS A 223 23.11 -5.65 19.74
N ALA A 224 22.04 -5.70 20.53
CA ALA A 224 21.83 -4.79 21.65
C ALA A 224 22.96 -4.94 22.68
#